data_AF-A0A846DBQ2-F1
#
_entry.id   AF-A0A846DBQ2-F1
#
_cell.length_a   1.000
_cell.length_b   1.000
_cell.length_c   1.000
_cell.angle_alpha   90.00
_cell.angle_beta   90.00
_cell.angle_gamma   90.00
#
_symmetry.space_group_name_H-M   'P 1'
#
loop_
_entity.id
_entity.type
_entity.pdbx_description
1 polymer ?
#
loop_
_entity_poly.entity_id
_entity_poly.type
_entity_poly.pdbx_seq_one_letter_code
_entity_poly.pdbx_strand_id
1 'polypeptide(L)'
;MENLKVEAQLSYDQLLRAVEQLSLSELEKVGAYIISLQAQRKAPSLSSDQARLLITINQGVPADIQNRYDELIQKRKMETLTAEQYKELLALSDQVETIEAKRVEAMAELARLRQISLST
;
A
#
# COMPACT_ATOMS: atom_id res chain seq x y z
N MET A 1 33.67 8.05 15.33
CA MET A 1 34.13 6.93 14.49
C MET A 1 33.99 7.40 13.06
N GLU A 2 35.12 7.63 12.38
CA GLU A 2 35.16 8.18 11.03
C GLU A 2 34.76 7.10 10.02
N ASN A 3 33.78 7.40 9.16
CA ASN A 3 33.39 6.53 8.06
C ASN A 3 34.44 6.66 6.95
N LEU A 4 35.42 5.77 6.93
CA LEU A 4 36.35 5.59 5.82
C LEU A 4 35.59 5.02 4.62
N LYS A 5 35.35 5.86 3.60
CA LYS A 5 34.77 5.43 2.33
C LYS A 5 35.89 4.80 1.49
N VAL A 6 36.15 3.51 1.71
CA VAL A 6 37.08 2.75 0.87
C VAL A 6 36.34 2.34 -0.40
N GLU A 7 36.60 3.01 -1.52
CA GLU A 7 36.24 2.52 -2.86
C GLU A 7 37.22 1.40 -3.23
N ALA A 8 37.01 0.20 -2.67
CA ALA A 8 37.77 -0.98 -3.03
C ALA A 8 37.25 -1.52 -4.37
N GLN A 9 38.10 -1.52 -5.41
CA GLN A 9 37.86 -2.31 -6.62
C GLN A 9 38.11 -3.78 -6.28
N LEU A 10 37.06 -4.47 -5.82
CA LEU A 10 37.10 -5.90 -5.52
C LEU A 10 36.51 -6.67 -6.69
N SER A 11 37.25 -7.64 -7.23
CA SER A 11 36.67 -8.58 -8.20
C SER A 11 35.61 -9.47 -7.54
N TYR A 12 34.72 -10.03 -8.35
CA TYR A 12 33.66 -10.94 -7.88
C TYR A 12 34.23 -12.14 -7.10
N ASP A 13 35.32 -12.73 -7.58
CA ASP A 13 35.96 -13.88 -6.92
C ASP A 13 36.60 -13.49 -5.58
N GLN A 14 37.17 -12.28 -5.49
CA GLN A 14 37.72 -11.76 -4.24
C GLN A 14 36.62 -11.48 -3.21
N LEU A 15 35.45 -11.03 -3.66
CA LEU A 15 34.27 -10.86 -2.79
C LEU A 15 33.82 -12.20 -2.21
N LEU A 16 33.71 -13.24 -3.03
CA LEU A 16 33.30 -14.57 -2.57
C LEU A 16 34.27 -15.13 -1.52
N ARG A 17 35.58 -15.03 -1.78
CA ARG A 17 36.61 -15.46 -0.81
C ARG A 17 36.55 -14.67 0.50
N ALA A 18 36.21 -13.39 0.46
CA ALA A 18 36.03 -12.59 1.67
C ALA A 18 34.82 -13.05 2.48
N VAL A 19 33.72 -13.43 1.81
CA VAL A 19 32.52 -13.98 2.46
C VAL A 19 32.79 -15.35 3.10
N GLU A 20 33.64 -16.18 2.48
CA GLU A 20 34.06 -17.49 3.03
C GLU A 20 34.84 -17.39 4.34
N GLN A 21 35.51 -16.26 4.59
CA GLN A 21 36.31 -16.03 5.80
C GLN A 21 35.48 -15.52 6.99
N LEU A 22 34.18 -15.24 6.79
CA LEU A 22 33.30 -14.72 7.83
C LEU A 22 32.95 -15.80 8.86
N SER A 23 32.76 -15.37 10.10
CA SER A 23 32.10 -16.21 11.10
C SER A 23 30.64 -16.49 10.72
N LEU A 24 30.04 -17.55 11.27
CA LEU A 24 28.64 -17.90 11.00
C LEU A 24 27.67 -16.72 11.26
N SER A 25 27.87 -15.97 12.35
CA SER A 25 27.01 -14.82 12.69
C SER A 25 27.15 -13.65 11.72
N GLU A 26 28.35 -13.44 11.17
CA GLU A 26 28.59 -12.41 10.16
C GLU A 26 28.04 -12.84 8.79
N LEU A 27 28.16 -14.12 8.47
CA LEU A 27 27.59 -14.71 7.26
C LEU A 27 26.05 -14.60 7.25
N GLU A 28 25.39 -14.87 8.38
CA GLU A 28 23.94 -14.68 8.54
C GLU A 28 23.53 -13.21 8.30
N LYS A 29 24.29 -12.24 8.82
CA LYS A 29 24.04 -10.81 8.60
C LYS A 29 24.20 -10.42 7.12
N VAL A 30 25.24 -10.92 6.46
CA VAL A 30 25.45 -10.71 5.02
C VAL A 30 24.32 -11.34 4.21
N GLY A 31 23.88 -12.54 4.56
CA GLY A 31 22.74 -13.21 3.93
C GLY A 31 21.46 -12.38 4.04
N ALA A 32 21.11 -11.91 5.25
CA ALA A 32 19.95 -11.06 5.47
C ALA A 32 20.03 -9.74 4.67
N TYR A 33 21.21 -9.13 4.61
CA TYR A 33 21.44 -7.92 3.81
C TYR A 33 21.25 -8.17 2.31
N ILE A 34 21.81 -9.26 1.77
CA ILE A 34 21.66 -9.64 0.35
C ILE A 34 20.18 -9.91 0.03
N ILE A 35 19.46 -10.62 0.90
CA ILE A 35 18.02 -10.87 0.73
C ILE A 35 17.24 -9.55 0.69
N SER A 36 17.52 -8.62 1.61
CA SER A 36 16.91 -7.29 1.63
C SER A 36 17.23 -6.48 0.37
N LEU A 37 18.49 -6.49 -0.08
CA LEU A 37 18.93 -5.80 -1.29
C LEU A 37 18.28 -6.41 -2.55
N GLN A 38 18.17 -7.73 -2.61
CA GLN A 38 17.45 -8.41 -3.68
C GLN A 38 15.96 -8.06 -3.65
N ALA A 39 15.35 -8.03 -2.47
CA ALA A 39 13.95 -7.62 -2.33
C ALA A 39 13.75 -6.16 -2.77
N GLN A 40 14.66 -5.24 -2.44
CA GLN A 40 14.61 -3.85 -2.91
C GLN A 40 14.81 -3.72 -4.42
N ARG A 41 15.69 -4.54 -5.02
CA ARG A 41 15.95 -4.52 -6.46
C ARG A 41 14.88 -5.24 -7.28
N LYS A 42 14.21 -6.24 -6.70
CA LYS A 42 13.13 -7.03 -7.32
C LYS A 42 11.75 -6.43 -7.08
N ALA A 43 11.54 -5.79 -5.93
CA ALA A 43 10.38 -4.94 -5.76
C ALA A 43 10.46 -3.86 -6.84
N PRO A 44 9.42 -3.66 -7.66
CA PRO A 44 9.31 -2.42 -8.39
C PRO A 44 9.41 -1.34 -7.32
N SER A 45 10.45 -0.49 -7.35
CA SER A 45 10.49 0.68 -6.48
C SER A 45 9.15 1.35 -6.69
N LEU A 46 8.35 1.40 -5.61
CA LEU A 46 6.96 1.78 -5.72
C LEU A 46 6.98 3.21 -6.27
N SER A 47 6.63 3.37 -7.55
CA SER A 47 6.76 4.67 -8.19
C SER A 47 5.90 5.65 -7.39
N SER A 48 6.26 6.93 -7.41
CA SER A 48 5.46 7.94 -6.70
C SER A 48 3.97 7.86 -7.06
N ASP A 49 3.65 7.39 -8.28
CA ASP A 49 2.29 7.11 -8.74
C ASP A 49 1.66 5.92 -8.02
N GLN A 50 2.33 4.76 -7.95
CA GLN A 50 1.80 3.60 -7.22
C GLN A 50 1.56 3.91 -5.73
N ALA A 51 2.43 4.73 -5.13
CA ALA A 51 2.31 5.10 -3.72
C ALA A 51 1.10 6.00 -3.47
N ARG A 52 0.89 6.99 -4.36
CA ARG A 52 -0.32 7.83 -4.34
C ARG A 52 -1.60 7.00 -4.51
N LEU A 53 -1.61 6.09 -5.49
CA LEU A 53 -2.77 5.22 -5.74
C LEU A 53 -3.10 4.35 -4.53
N LEU A 54 -2.10 3.76 -3.87
CA LEU A 54 -2.31 2.98 -2.66
C LEU A 54 -2.86 3.82 -1.49
N ILE A 55 -2.40 5.07 -1.34
CA ILE A 55 -2.95 5.98 -0.33
C ILE A 55 -4.44 6.22 -0.61
N THR A 56 -4.82 6.53 -1.85
CA THR A 56 -6.22 6.71 -2.24
C THR A 56 -7.05 5.44 -2.00
N ILE A 57 -6.52 4.27 -2.36
CA ILE A 57 -7.20 2.98 -2.18
C ILE A 57 -7.47 2.68 -0.70
N ASN A 58 -6.53 3.01 0.16
CA ASN A 58 -6.58 2.69 1.59
C ASN A 58 -7.36 3.72 2.43
N GLN A 59 -7.70 4.89 1.87
CA GLN A 59 -8.49 5.90 2.58
C GLN A 59 -9.93 5.45 2.82
N GLY A 60 -10.56 4.78 1.84
CA GLY A 60 -11.95 4.32 1.93
C GLY A 60 -12.94 5.44 2.29
N VAL A 61 -14.13 5.06 2.75
CA VAL A 61 -15.12 6.02 3.29
C VAL A 61 -14.71 6.42 4.72
N PRO A 62 -14.64 7.73 5.03
CA PRO A 62 -14.42 8.21 6.39
C PRO A 62 -15.42 7.62 7.40
N ALA A 63 -14.93 7.27 8.59
CA ALA A 63 -15.72 6.55 9.58
C ALA A 63 -16.95 7.33 10.07
N ASP A 64 -16.87 8.66 10.15
CA ASP A 64 -17.98 9.54 10.49
C ASP A 64 -19.12 9.48 9.45
N ILE A 65 -18.76 9.50 8.16
CA ILE A 65 -19.72 9.34 7.05
C ILE A 65 -20.33 7.95 7.09
N GLN A 66 -19.51 6.91 7.22
CA GLN A 66 -19.96 5.52 7.25
C GLN A 66 -20.90 5.27 8.43
N ASN A 67 -20.53 5.70 9.64
CA ASN A 67 -21.36 5.56 10.83
C ASN A 67 -22.70 6.26 10.66
N ARG A 68 -22.69 7.49 10.13
CA ARG A 68 -23.94 8.24 9.91
C ARG A 68 -24.82 7.57 8.87
N TYR A 69 -24.23 7.10 7.78
CA TYR A 69 -24.92 6.33 6.75
C TYR A 69 -25.59 5.08 7.36
N ASP A 70 -24.84 4.31 8.15
CA ASP A 70 -25.34 3.09 8.78
C ASP A 70 -26.46 3.37 9.78
N GLU A 71 -26.37 4.43 10.59
CA GLU A 71 -27.45 4.88 11.47
C GLU A 71 -28.75 5.14 10.70
N LEU A 72 -28.67 5.87 9.59
CA LEU A 72 -29.83 6.21 8.77
C LEU A 72 -30.40 4.97 8.06
N ILE A 73 -29.55 4.04 7.63
CA ILE A 73 -29.98 2.74 7.10
C ILE A 73 -30.75 1.94 8.17
N GLN A 74 -30.30 1.94 9.43
CA GLN A 74 -31.03 1.27 10.50
C GLN A 74 -32.37 1.94 10.79
N LYS A 75 -32.42 3.27 10.86
CA LYS A 75 -33.69 4.01 11.02
C LYS A 75 -34.67 3.72 9.88
N ARG A 76 -34.16 3.62 8.64
CA ARG A 76 -34.97 3.22 7.47
C ARG A 76 -35.56 1.82 7.64
N LYS A 77 -34.75 0.85 8.07
CA LYS A 77 -35.20 -0.54 8.35
C LYS A 77 -36.23 -0.61 9.47
N MET A 78 -36.13 0.29 10.45
CA MET A 78 -37.08 0.40 11.56
C MET A 78 -38.31 1.25 11.23
N GLU A 79 -38.42 1.78 10.00
CA GLU A 79 -39.49 2.69 9.58
C GLU A 79 -39.61 3.97 10.46
N THR A 80 -38.49 4.39 11.08
CA THR A 80 -38.42 5.59 11.95
C THR A 80 -37.70 6.78 11.29
N LEU A 81 -37.35 6.64 10.00
CA LEU A 81 -36.63 7.65 9.25
C LEU A 81 -37.53 8.83 8.89
N THR A 82 -37.14 10.04 9.26
CA THR A 82 -37.88 11.26 8.86
C THR A 82 -37.59 11.65 7.41
N ALA A 83 -38.40 12.54 6.84
CA ALA A 83 -38.20 13.05 5.48
C ALA A 83 -36.86 13.79 5.33
N GLU A 84 -36.44 14.52 6.35
CA GLU A 84 -35.15 15.22 6.41
C GLU A 84 -33.99 14.23 6.45
N GLN A 85 -34.11 13.20 7.28
CA GLN A 85 -33.12 12.12 7.38
C GLN A 85 -33.04 11.29 6.09
N TYR A 86 -34.15 11.15 5.36
CA TYR A 86 -34.14 10.51 4.05
C TYR A 86 -33.35 11.32 3.01
N LYS A 87 -33.51 12.65 3.00
CA LYS A 87 -32.70 13.53 2.13
C LYS A 87 -31.22 13.47 2.51
N GLU A 88 -30.91 13.42 3.79
CA GLU A 88 -29.55 13.22 4.30
C GLU A 88 -28.97 11.88 3.82
N LEU A 89 -29.74 10.79 3.92
CA LEU A 89 -29.33 9.46 3.45
C LEU A 89 -29.04 9.44 1.95
N LEU A 90 -29.83 10.14 1.13
CA LEU A 90 -29.56 10.26 -0.31
C LEU A 90 -28.22 10.97 -0.56
N ALA A 91 -28.00 12.11 0.07
CA ALA A 91 -26.75 12.86 -0.08
C ALA A 91 -25.51 12.06 0.38
N LEU A 92 -25.64 11.30 1.47
CA LEU A 92 -24.57 10.42 1.95
C LEU A 92 -24.34 9.24 1.00
N SER A 93 -25.39 8.70 0.38
CA SER A 93 -25.26 7.64 -0.63
C SER A 93 -24.43 8.13 -1.82
N ASP A 94 -24.76 9.30 -2.37
CA ASP A 94 -24.03 9.91 -3.49
C ASP A 94 -22.54 10.14 -3.13
N GLN A 95 -22.28 10.57 -1.89
CA GLN A 95 -20.93 10.79 -1.39
C GLN A 95 -20.13 9.49 -1.28
N VAL A 96 -20.73 8.43 -0.72
CA VAL A 96 -20.10 7.11 -0.60
C VAL A 96 -19.81 6.53 -1.98
N GLU A 97 -20.77 6.58 -2.90
CA GLU A 97 -20.60 6.11 -4.28
C GLU A 97 -19.46 6.85 -4.99
N THR A 98 -19.36 8.17 -4.80
CA THR A 98 -18.26 8.96 -5.38
C THR A 98 -16.90 8.54 -4.84
N ILE A 99 -16.80 8.24 -3.53
CA ILE A 99 -15.56 7.78 -2.90
C ILE A 99 -15.17 6.40 -3.43
N GLU A 100 -16.12 5.47 -3.46
CA GLU A 100 -15.87 4.11 -3.93
C GLU A 100 -15.57 4.06 -5.44
N ALA A 101 -16.20 4.90 -6.26
CA ALA A 101 -15.88 5.01 -7.67
C ALA A 101 -14.42 5.43 -7.89
N LYS A 102 -13.95 6.46 -7.17
CA LYS A 102 -12.54 6.91 -7.22
C LYS A 102 -11.59 5.82 -6.72
N ARG A 103 -12.01 5.07 -5.71
CA ARG A 103 -11.24 3.96 -5.15
C ARG A 103 -11.07 2.83 -6.17
N VAL A 104 -12.14 2.45 -6.87
CA VAL A 104 -12.08 1.45 -7.96
C VAL A 104 -11.23 1.94 -9.13
N GLU A 105 -11.35 3.22 -9.51
CA GLU A 105 -10.50 3.83 -10.54
C GLU A 105 -9.01 3.74 -10.16
N ALA A 106 -8.65 4.06 -8.92
CA ALA A 106 -7.29 3.95 -8.43
C ALA A 106 -6.79 2.49 -8.40
N MET A 107 -7.66 1.52 -8.07
CA MET A 107 -7.33 0.09 -8.12
C MET A 107 -7.07 -0.37 -9.56
N ALA A 108 -7.88 0.05 -10.51
CA ALA A 108 -7.72 -0.28 -11.92
C ALA A 108 -6.39 0.27 -12.47
N GLU A 109 -6.06 1.52 -12.12
CA GLU A 109 -4.79 2.12 -12.53
C GLU A 109 -3.57 1.44 -11.88
N LEU A 110 -3.67 1.07 -10.60
CA LEU A 110 -2.61 0.31 -9.93
C LEU A 110 -2.42 -1.08 -10.55
N ALA A 111 -3.52 -1.78 -10.90
CA ALA A 111 -3.48 -3.07 -11.57
C ALA A 111 -2.80 -2.94 -12.95
N ARG A 112 -3.13 -1.89 -13.70
CA ARG A 112 -2.47 -1.54 -14.98
C ARG A 112 -0.97 -1.34 -14.81
N LEU A 113 -0.53 -0.56 -13.82
CA LEU A 113 0.89 -0.32 -13.53
C LEU A 113 1.64 -1.59 -13.13
N ARG A 114 0.94 -2.53 -12.46
CA ARG A 114 1.49 -3.83 -12.04
C ARG A 114 1.35 -4.92 -13.09
N GLN A 115 0.72 -4.64 -14.23
CA GLN A 115 0.45 -5.61 -15.30
C GLN A 115 -0.33 -6.84 -14.80
N ILE A 116 -1.26 -6.62 -13.86
CA ILE A 116 -2.17 -7.64 -13.34
C ILE A 116 -3.61 -7.25 -13.69
N SER A 117 -4.51 -8.22 -13.73
CA SER A 117 -5.94 -7.96 -13.83
C SER A 117 -6.51 -7.54 -12.48
N LEU A 118 -7.53 -6.67 -12.51
CA LEU A 118 -8.39 -6.44 -11.36
C LEU A 118 -9.44 -7.54 -11.33
N SER A 119 -9.25 -8.54 -10.47
CA SER A 119 -10.26 -9.57 -10.22
C SER A 119 -11.26 -9.07 -9.18
N THR A 120 -12.55 -9.09 -9.54
CA THR A 120 -13.69 -8.80 -8.66
C THR A 120 -14.19 -10.04 -7.95
#